data_AF-A0A8J1US34-F1
#
_entry.id   AF-A0A8J1US34-F1
#
_cell.length_a   1.000
_cell.length_b   1.000
_cell.length_c   1.000
_cell.angle_alpha   90.00
_cell.angle_beta   90.00
_cell.angle_gamma   90.00
#
_symmetry.space_group_name_H-M   'P 1'
#
loop_
_entity.id
_entity.type
_entity.pdbx_description
1 polymer ?
#
loop_
_entity_poly.entity_id
_entity_poly.type
_entity_poly.pdbx_seq_one_letter_code
_entity_poly.pdbx_strand_id
1 'polypeptide(L)'
;MKMENKDRMCMLSIVMVFTICIAVASLACSITFYNELFKVKDELLNVQVKVQRGEDEIVELKTRIETLEDQQWRYTDERKGKRDDLINLDRGKRQAASTSASGSIYGRDGRDGMPGQQGPPGLPGSPGQQGPPGQQGPSGPACRDGSPGKDGRDGISAQGLSVEDINYLIGLQQKEQCSSNSSGSSGVHGSQGSSGPSGTGPSGSGNHTGGAMYVRWGRTVCPDNVEQVYSGIMGKTWHASTGGGANYLCLPRDPEWGKTMSGRQSNAHIHGVEYHLQANNPFLTDNFPVPAQPASWLHDHDAVCAVCRVPQRASQVMIPAHKSCPDTWTKEYNGYIMTEHVDNQKAEFICVDEAPEADIARRNKDGGRLYVTESICGYSLPCPNYQDGFELTCAVCTK
;
A
#
# COMPACT_ATOMS: atom_id res chain seq x y z
N MET A 1 -38.73 -5.63 -84.46
CA MET A 1 -38.26 -4.24 -84.62
C MET A 1 -36.77 -4.25 -84.90
N LYS A 2 -36.35 -4.06 -86.17
CA LYS A 2 -34.95 -3.83 -86.54
C LYS A 2 -34.67 -2.35 -86.26
N MET A 3 -33.95 -2.04 -85.19
CA MET A 3 -33.35 -0.70 -85.05
C MET A 3 -32.34 -0.52 -86.17
N GLU A 4 -32.51 0.54 -86.95
CA GLU A 4 -31.68 0.89 -88.09
C GLU A 4 -30.25 1.19 -87.61
N ASN A 5 -29.24 0.79 -88.37
CA ASN A 5 -27.82 0.85 -87.96
C ASN A 5 -27.36 2.25 -87.52
N LYS A 6 -28.07 3.29 -87.99
CA LYS A 6 -27.87 4.70 -87.68
C LYS A 6 -28.26 5.06 -86.24
N ASP A 7 -29.34 4.50 -85.71
CA ASP A 7 -29.80 4.78 -84.34
C ASP A 7 -28.88 4.12 -83.31
N ARG A 8 -28.33 2.94 -83.63
CA ARG A 8 -27.32 2.26 -82.80
C ARG A 8 -26.00 3.04 -82.73
N MET A 9 -25.55 3.60 -83.86
CA MET A 9 -24.35 4.45 -83.88
C MET A 9 -24.55 5.76 -83.11
N CYS A 10 -25.76 6.35 -83.16
CA CYS A 10 -26.10 7.54 -82.40
C CYS A 10 -26.12 7.26 -80.88
N MET A 11 -26.76 6.16 -80.46
CA MET A 11 -26.75 5.69 -79.07
C MET A 11 -25.34 5.39 -78.54
N LEU A 12 -24.50 4.69 -79.31
CA LEU A 12 -23.11 4.41 -78.94
C LEU A 12 -22.27 5.69 -78.78
N SER A 13 -22.50 6.68 -79.64
CA SER A 13 -21.80 7.97 -79.56
C SER A 13 -22.23 8.75 -78.31
N ILE A 14 -23.52 8.75 -77.97
CA ILE A 14 -24.03 9.40 -76.75
C ILE A 14 -23.45 8.71 -75.51
N VAL A 15 -23.47 7.37 -75.46
CA VAL A 15 -22.93 6.62 -74.31
C VAL A 15 -21.43 6.88 -74.14
N MET A 16 -20.64 6.93 -75.22
CA MET A 16 -19.21 7.28 -75.13
C MET A 16 -18.97 8.69 -74.60
N VAL A 17 -19.76 9.68 -75.03
CA VAL A 17 -19.62 11.05 -74.53
C VAL A 17 -19.96 11.10 -73.03
N PHE A 18 -21.03 10.44 -72.60
CA PHE A 18 -21.40 10.39 -71.18
C PHE A 18 -20.35 9.68 -70.31
N THR A 19 -19.78 8.56 -70.77
CA THR A 19 -18.75 7.85 -70.00
C THR A 19 -17.46 8.67 -69.89
N ILE A 20 -17.07 9.38 -70.96
CA ILE A 20 -15.92 10.29 -70.93
C ILE A 20 -16.19 11.45 -69.96
N CYS A 21 -17.38 12.06 -69.98
CA CYS A 21 -17.73 13.14 -69.05
C CYS A 21 -17.69 12.68 -67.58
N ILE A 22 -18.19 11.49 -67.28
CA ILE A 22 -18.14 10.92 -65.92
C ILE A 22 -16.70 10.66 -65.49
N ALA A 23 -15.87 10.10 -66.38
CA ALA A 23 -14.46 9.84 -66.09
C ALA A 23 -13.69 11.13 -65.80
N VAL A 24 -13.90 12.19 -66.59
CA VAL A 24 -13.28 13.51 -66.38
C VAL A 24 -13.74 14.15 -65.07
N ALA A 25 -15.04 14.09 -64.77
CA ALA A 25 -15.57 14.61 -63.50
C ALA A 25 -15.01 13.85 -62.29
N SER A 26 -14.89 12.53 -62.38
CA SER A 26 -14.29 11.72 -61.32
C SER A 26 -12.82 12.03 -61.11
N LEU A 27 -12.05 12.20 -62.18
CA LEU A 27 -10.63 12.61 -62.11
C LEU A 27 -10.48 13.98 -61.46
N ALA A 28 -11.30 14.97 -61.85
CA ALA A 28 -11.28 16.29 -61.24
C ALA A 28 -11.64 16.26 -59.74
N CYS A 29 -12.63 15.46 -59.36
CA CYS A 29 -13.02 15.27 -57.96
C CYS A 29 -11.91 14.57 -57.14
N SER A 30 -11.25 13.57 -57.71
CA SER A 30 -10.11 12.91 -57.05
C SER A 30 -8.94 13.87 -56.86
N ILE A 31 -8.58 14.65 -57.89
CA ILE A 31 -7.48 15.63 -57.80
C ILE A 31 -7.76 16.68 -56.72
N THR A 32 -8.98 17.21 -56.67
CA THR A 32 -9.37 18.20 -55.63
C THR A 32 -9.30 17.60 -54.23
N PHE A 33 -9.78 16.36 -54.03
CA PHE A 33 -9.65 15.65 -52.77
C PHE A 33 -8.18 15.42 -52.36
N TYR A 34 -7.33 14.99 -53.29
CA TYR A 34 -5.90 14.79 -53.03
C TYR A 34 -5.19 16.10 -52.66
N ASN A 35 -5.55 17.21 -53.29
CA ASN A 35 -4.98 18.53 -52.95
C ASN A 35 -5.36 18.96 -51.53
N GLU A 36 -6.61 18.77 -51.11
CA GLU A 36 -7.03 19.06 -49.73
C GLU A 36 -6.38 18.10 -48.72
N LEU A 37 -6.27 16.81 -49.05
CA LEU A 37 -5.57 15.83 -48.22
C LEU A 37 -4.08 16.19 -48.02
N PHE A 38 -3.43 16.69 -49.07
CA PHE A 38 -2.03 17.12 -49.00
C PHE A 38 -1.87 18.36 -48.09
N LYS A 39 -2.79 19.32 -48.16
CA LYS A 39 -2.80 20.47 -47.23
C LYS A 39 -2.95 20.02 -45.76
N VAL A 40 -3.87 19.10 -45.49
CA VAL A 40 -4.07 18.56 -44.13
C VAL A 40 -2.82 17.85 -43.63
N LYS A 41 -2.12 17.12 -44.52
CA LYS A 41 -0.86 16.44 -44.17
C LYS A 41 0.25 17.43 -43.82
N ASP A 42 0.40 18.51 -44.58
CA ASP A 42 1.39 19.56 -44.31
C ASP A 42 1.09 20.28 -43.00
N GLU A 43 -0.18 20.57 -42.71
CA GLU A 43 -0.60 21.14 -41.42
C GLU A 43 -0.31 20.19 -40.26
N LEU A 44 -0.58 18.89 -40.43
CA LEU A 44 -0.29 17.87 -39.42
C LEU A 44 1.21 17.78 -39.14
N LEU A 45 2.05 17.82 -40.18
CA LEU A 45 3.52 17.85 -40.02
C LEU A 45 4.00 19.09 -39.27
N ASN A 46 3.42 20.26 -39.57
CA ASN A 46 3.73 21.50 -38.87
C ASN A 46 3.32 21.44 -37.39
N VAL A 47 2.17 20.85 -37.09
CA VAL A 47 1.72 20.61 -35.71
C VAL A 47 2.67 19.65 -35.00
N GLN A 48 3.07 18.54 -35.63
CA GLN A 48 4.01 17.57 -35.07
C GLN A 48 5.35 18.24 -34.69
N VAL A 49 5.88 19.09 -35.57
CA VAL A 49 7.13 19.84 -35.30
C VAL A 49 6.96 20.82 -34.13
N LYS A 50 5.81 21.47 -34.00
CA LYS A 50 5.52 22.36 -32.86
C LYS A 50 5.41 21.58 -31.55
N VAL A 51 4.78 20.41 -31.56
CA VAL A 51 4.69 19.52 -30.40
C VAL A 51 6.09 19.10 -29.98
N GLN A 52 6.93 18.64 -30.91
CA GLN A 52 8.30 18.24 -30.60
C GLN A 52 9.13 19.38 -30.00
N ARG A 53 9.03 20.59 -30.57
CA ARG A 53 9.69 21.78 -30.01
C ARG A 53 9.20 22.10 -28.59
N GLY A 54 7.89 21.97 -28.35
CA GLY A 54 7.32 22.16 -27.02
C GLY A 54 7.82 21.12 -26.01
N GLU A 55 7.95 19.86 -26.42
CA GLU A 55 8.52 18.80 -25.58
C GLU A 55 9.99 19.08 -25.23
N ASP A 56 10.80 19.53 -26.20
CA ASP A 56 12.20 19.89 -25.97
C ASP A 56 12.32 21.07 -24.97
N GLU A 57 11.48 22.09 -25.10
CA GLU A 57 11.41 23.22 -24.17
C GLU A 57 10.99 22.79 -22.75
N ILE A 58 10.06 21.84 -22.63
CA ILE A 58 9.65 21.27 -21.33
C ILE A 58 10.80 20.52 -20.68
N VAL A 59 11.57 19.73 -21.43
CA VAL A 59 12.74 19.01 -20.92
C VAL A 59 13.81 19.98 -20.43
N GLU A 60 14.07 21.06 -21.17
CA GLU A 60 15.02 22.10 -20.76
C GLU A 60 14.56 22.81 -19.48
N LEU A 61 13.28 23.21 -19.42
CA LEU A 61 12.71 23.84 -18.22
C LEU A 61 12.76 22.91 -17.01
N LYS A 62 12.48 21.62 -17.18
CA LYS A 62 12.56 20.63 -16.12
C LYS A 62 13.98 20.51 -15.57
N THR A 63 14.98 20.46 -16.44
CA THR A 63 16.40 20.45 -16.04
C THR A 63 16.77 21.73 -15.27
N ARG A 64 16.26 22.90 -15.70
CA ARG A 64 16.48 24.16 -14.99
C ARG A 64 15.82 24.18 -13.61
N ILE A 65 14.62 23.63 -13.47
CA ILE A 65 13.95 23.49 -12.17
C ILE A 65 14.79 22.61 -11.24
N GLU A 66 15.25 21.45 -11.71
CA GLU A 66 16.09 20.54 -10.92
C GLU A 66 17.38 21.23 -10.43
N THR A 67 18.02 22.03 -11.28
CA THR A 67 19.22 22.79 -10.88
C THR A 67 18.93 23.91 -9.88
N LEU A 68 17.80 24.60 -10.02
CA LEU A 68 17.39 25.64 -9.07
C LEU A 68 17.00 25.05 -7.71
N GLU A 69 16.36 23.89 -7.70
CA GLU A 69 16.03 23.16 -6.48
C GLU A 69 17.29 22.68 -5.74
N ASP A 70 18.32 22.20 -6.46
CA ASP A 70 19.62 21.88 -5.87
C ASP A 70 20.32 23.11 -5.27
N GLN A 71 20.30 24.23 -6.00
CA GLN A 71 20.86 25.49 -5.49
C GLN A 71 20.14 25.97 -4.23
N GLN A 72 18.81 25.89 -4.20
CA GLN A 72 18.02 26.25 -3.04
C GLN A 72 18.31 25.33 -1.86
N TRP A 73 18.47 24.03 -2.10
CA TRP A 73 18.87 23.08 -1.07
C TRP A 73 20.23 23.42 -0.47
N ARG A 74 21.26 23.62 -1.30
CA ARG A 74 22.62 24.00 -0.85
C ARG A 74 22.59 25.27 0.00
N TYR A 75 21.81 26.27 -0.41
CA TYR A 75 21.63 27.49 0.37
C TYR A 75 20.99 27.23 1.75
N THR A 76 19.97 26.37 1.81
CA THR A 76 19.31 26.02 3.08
C THR A 76 20.18 25.17 4.00
N ASP A 77 20.97 24.25 3.43
CA ASP A 77 21.87 23.36 4.18
C ASP A 77 23.05 24.13 4.78
N GLU A 78 23.68 25.03 4.01
CA GLU A 78 24.71 25.94 4.54
C GLU A 78 24.18 26.81 5.69
N ARG A 79 22.92 27.26 5.62
CA ARG A 79 22.28 28.00 6.73
C ARG A 79 22.00 27.11 7.94
N LYS A 80 21.66 25.84 7.72
CA LYS A 80 21.43 24.87 8.79
C LYS A 80 22.74 24.52 9.49
N GLY A 81 23.80 24.23 8.74
CA GLY A 81 25.15 24.02 9.28
C GLY A 81 25.64 25.19 10.12
N LYS A 82 25.52 26.43 9.61
CA LYS A 82 25.86 27.64 10.39
C LYS A 82 25.03 27.80 11.68
N ARG A 83 23.76 27.37 11.67
CA ARG A 83 22.90 27.40 12.87
C ARG A 83 23.35 26.34 13.88
N ASP A 84 23.69 25.15 13.42
CA ASP A 84 24.17 24.05 14.26
C ASP A 84 25.55 24.37 14.87
N ASP A 85 26.43 25.02 14.11
CA ASP A 85 27.71 25.55 14.60
C ASP A 85 27.51 26.60 15.72
N LEU A 86 26.55 27.51 15.56
CA LEU A 86 26.20 28.49 16.59
C LEU A 86 25.66 27.82 17.87
N ILE A 87 24.83 26.78 17.73
CA ILE A 87 24.30 26.00 18.87
C ILE A 87 25.44 25.26 19.59
N ASN A 88 26.35 24.64 18.83
CA ASN A 88 27.49 23.92 19.39
C ASN A 88 28.50 24.86 20.07
N LEU A 89 28.71 26.07 19.53
CA LEU A 89 29.54 27.09 20.15
C LEU A 89 28.94 27.58 21.48
N ASP A 90 27.62 27.76 21.55
CA ASP A 90 26.93 28.12 22.80
C ASP A 90 27.04 26.98 23.84
N ARG A 91 26.86 25.73 23.42
CA ARG A 91 27.04 24.55 24.28
C ARG A 91 28.47 24.44 24.82
N GLY A 92 29.47 24.66 23.97
CA GLY A 92 30.89 24.68 24.36
C GLY A 92 31.22 25.80 25.35
N LYS A 93 30.64 26.99 25.19
CA LYS A 93 30.80 28.10 26.16
C LYS A 93 30.16 27.78 27.51
N ARG A 94 28.99 27.14 27.56
CA ARG A 94 28.38 26.68 28.82
C ARG A 94 29.24 25.64 29.53
N GLN A 95 29.88 24.73 28.79
CA GLN A 95 30.81 23.75 29.34
C GLN A 95 32.13 24.36 29.83
N ALA A 96 32.67 25.36 29.11
CA ALA A 96 33.84 26.12 29.54
C ALA A 96 33.56 26.99 30.79
N ALA A 97 32.36 27.55 30.91
CA ALA A 97 31.92 28.25 32.12
C ALA A 97 31.79 27.30 33.33
N SER A 98 31.43 26.03 33.10
CA SER A 98 31.41 24.98 34.12
C SER A 98 32.81 24.55 34.57
N THR A 99 33.82 24.59 33.70
CA THR A 99 35.21 24.20 34.05
C THR A 99 36.07 25.33 34.58
N SER A 100 35.66 26.59 34.35
CA SER A 100 36.36 27.77 34.90
C SER A 100 36.05 28.06 36.37
N ALA A 101 35.13 27.29 36.99
CA ALA A 101 34.77 27.43 38.40
C ALA A 101 35.57 26.50 39.35
N SER A 102 36.53 25.72 38.85
CA SER A 102 37.27 24.77 39.69
C SER A 102 38.79 24.86 39.46
N GLY A 103 39.42 25.78 40.19
CA GLY A 103 40.86 25.95 40.25
C GLY A 103 41.30 26.45 41.63
N SER A 104 41.63 25.47 42.50
CA SER A 104 42.52 25.58 43.68
C SER A 104 41.98 26.26 44.95
N ILE A 105 41.77 25.46 46.02
CA ILE A 105 42.51 25.46 47.30
C ILE A 105 42.05 24.22 48.10
N TYR A 106 43.02 23.51 48.69
CA TYR A 106 42.85 22.36 49.57
C TYR A 106 41.78 22.56 50.67
N GLY A 107 40.81 21.64 50.75
CA GLY A 107 39.93 21.43 51.89
C GLY A 107 39.69 19.94 52.07
N ARG A 108 39.97 19.41 53.27
CA ARG A 108 39.80 17.99 53.63
C ARG A 108 38.35 17.56 53.45
N ASP A 109 38.15 16.29 53.07
CA ASP A 109 36.85 15.66 52.92
C ASP A 109 36.01 15.79 54.21
N GLY A 110 34.89 16.52 54.12
CA GLY A 110 33.77 16.35 55.03
C GLY A 110 32.96 15.15 54.56
N ARG A 111 32.59 14.24 55.48
CA ARG A 111 31.71 13.12 55.14
C ARG A 111 30.38 13.68 54.62
N ASP A 112 29.97 13.28 53.43
CA ASP A 112 28.63 13.55 52.95
C ASP A 112 27.60 12.93 53.91
N GLY A 113 26.60 13.71 54.30
CA GLY A 113 25.42 13.21 54.98
C GLY A 113 24.66 12.25 54.07
N MET A 114 24.10 11.18 54.63
CA MET A 114 23.25 10.26 53.88
C MET A 114 22.15 11.03 53.13
N PRO A 115 21.85 10.71 51.86
CA PRO A 115 20.72 11.29 51.16
C PRO A 115 19.45 11.12 51.98
N GLY A 116 18.70 12.21 52.18
CA GLY A 116 17.39 12.14 52.82
C GLY A 116 16.53 11.13 52.08
N GLN A 117 15.86 10.24 52.82
CA GLN A 117 14.97 9.25 52.23
C GLN A 117 13.92 9.97 51.38
N GLN A 118 13.80 9.56 50.11
CA GLN A 118 12.74 10.03 49.24
C GLN A 118 11.40 9.76 49.93
N GLY A 119 10.59 10.81 50.10
CA GLY A 119 9.26 10.67 50.69
C GLY A 119 8.45 9.61 49.92
N PRO A 120 7.62 8.80 50.60
CA PRO A 120 6.82 7.80 49.94
C PRO A 120 5.99 8.45 48.81
N PRO A 121 5.85 7.80 47.65
CA PRO A 121 4.98 8.28 46.58
C PRO A 121 3.60 8.64 47.13
N GLY A 122 3.05 9.78 46.71
CA GLY A 122 1.67 10.14 47.05
C GLY A 122 0.73 8.98 46.69
N LEU A 123 -0.19 8.64 47.59
CA LEU A 123 -1.16 7.58 47.35
C LEU A 123 -1.87 7.84 46.01
N PRO A 124 -2.00 6.84 45.12
CA PRO A 124 -2.79 6.98 43.91
C PRO A 124 -4.18 7.52 44.26
N GLY A 125 -4.68 8.48 43.50
CA GLY A 125 -6.07 8.92 43.64
C GLY A 125 -6.99 7.70 43.57
N SER A 126 -7.94 7.59 44.51
CA SER A 126 -8.89 6.48 44.54
C SER A 126 -9.52 6.31 43.14
N PRO A 127 -9.53 5.10 42.56
CA PRO A 127 -10.20 4.87 41.29
C PRO A 127 -11.63 5.42 41.35
N GLY A 128 -12.05 6.14 40.30
CA GLY A 128 -13.45 6.54 40.18
C GLY A 128 -14.33 5.31 40.33
N GLN A 129 -15.45 5.43 41.06
CA GLN A 129 -16.34 4.29 41.30
C GLN A 129 -16.67 3.61 39.97
N GLN A 130 -16.32 2.34 39.87
CA GLN A 130 -16.67 1.51 38.72
C GLN A 130 -18.18 1.56 38.56
N GLY A 131 -18.66 1.90 37.36
CA GLY A 131 -20.09 1.81 37.06
C GLY A 131 -20.62 0.40 37.39
N PRO A 132 -21.89 0.26 37.77
CA PRO A 132 -22.44 -1.04 38.13
C PRO A 132 -22.13 -2.06 37.02
N PRO A 133 -21.67 -3.29 37.37
CA PRO A 133 -21.40 -4.31 36.38
C PRO A 133 -22.62 -4.50 35.46
N GLY A 134 -22.38 -4.57 34.16
CA GLY A 134 -23.44 -4.93 33.21
C GLY A 134 -24.09 -6.24 33.65
N GLN A 135 -25.42 -6.31 33.58
CA GLN A 135 -26.17 -7.51 33.99
C GLN A 135 -25.58 -8.73 33.28
N GLN A 136 -25.28 -9.77 34.06
CA GLN A 136 -24.80 -11.04 33.52
C GLN A 136 -25.82 -11.54 32.49
N GLY A 137 -25.37 -11.77 31.26
CA GLY A 137 -26.21 -12.39 30.23
C GLY A 137 -26.71 -13.76 30.73
N PRO A 138 -27.91 -14.19 30.30
CA PRO A 138 -28.47 -15.47 30.74
C PRO A 138 -27.47 -16.60 30.48
N SER A 139 -27.30 -17.49 31.47
CA SER A 139 -26.46 -18.68 31.33
C SER A 139 -26.90 -19.47 30.10
N GLY A 140 -25.95 -19.86 29.26
CA GLY A 140 -26.21 -20.79 28.15
C GLY A 140 -26.75 -22.12 28.68
N PRO A 141 -27.55 -22.85 27.89
CA PRO A 141 -28.12 -24.13 28.32
C PRO A 141 -27.02 -25.11 28.72
N ALA A 142 -27.24 -25.82 29.82
CA ALA A 142 -26.33 -26.85 30.31
C ALA A 142 -26.11 -27.94 29.24
N CYS A 143 -24.86 -28.34 29.03
CA CYS A 143 -24.54 -29.49 28.19
C CYS A 143 -25.15 -30.76 28.80
N ARG A 144 -25.72 -31.62 27.97
CA ARG A 144 -26.19 -32.95 28.40
C ARG A 144 -24.99 -33.80 28.81
N ASP A 145 -25.12 -34.51 29.92
CA ASP A 145 -24.12 -35.50 30.35
C ASP A 145 -23.89 -36.53 29.22
N GLY A 146 -22.62 -36.83 28.97
CA GLY A 146 -22.26 -37.88 28.02
C GLY A 146 -22.77 -39.24 28.50
N SER A 147 -23.36 -40.03 27.60
CA SER A 147 -23.75 -41.40 27.90
C SER A 147 -22.54 -42.21 28.42
N PRO A 148 -22.71 -43.09 29.43
CA PRO A 148 -21.62 -43.95 29.91
C PRO A 148 -20.93 -44.68 28.76
N GLY A 149 -19.59 -44.78 28.83
CA GLY A 149 -18.80 -45.51 27.86
C GLY A 149 -19.23 -46.97 27.77
N LYS A 150 -19.24 -47.53 26.56
CA LYS A 150 -19.50 -48.96 26.35
C LYS A 150 -18.32 -49.76 26.89
N ASP A 151 -18.58 -50.90 27.52
CA ASP A 151 -17.52 -51.81 27.99
C ASP A 151 -16.56 -52.17 26.83
N GLY A 152 -15.27 -52.25 27.13
CA GLY A 152 -14.25 -52.64 26.15
C GLY A 152 -14.48 -54.07 25.66
N ARG A 153 -14.31 -54.31 24.35
CA ARG A 153 -14.37 -55.67 23.80
C ARG A 153 -13.13 -56.45 24.21
N ASP A 154 -13.32 -57.73 24.54
CA ASP A 154 -12.23 -58.68 24.77
C ASP A 154 -11.29 -58.78 23.55
N GLY A 155 -10.00 -58.99 23.83
CA GLY A 155 -8.96 -59.07 22.81
C GLY A 155 -9.12 -60.28 21.89
N ILE A 156 -9.09 -60.05 20.57
CA ILE A 156 -9.20 -61.10 19.55
C ILE A 156 -7.84 -61.77 19.38
N SER A 157 -7.80 -63.10 19.48
CA SER A 157 -6.61 -63.92 19.22
C SER A 157 -6.22 -63.87 17.74
N ALA A 158 -4.91 -63.72 17.48
CA ALA A 158 -4.34 -63.60 16.15
C ALA A 158 -4.35 -64.93 15.38
N GLN A 159 -5.33 -65.09 14.49
CA GLN A 159 -5.24 -65.97 13.33
C GLN A 159 -5.98 -65.36 12.13
N GLY A 160 -5.24 -64.97 11.09
CA GLY A 160 -5.76 -64.85 9.71
C GLY A 160 -6.38 -63.51 9.27
N LEU A 161 -5.65 -62.39 9.39
CA LEU A 161 -6.01 -61.14 8.69
C LEU A 161 -5.07 -60.90 7.51
N SER A 162 -5.62 -60.63 6.32
CA SER A 162 -4.85 -60.29 5.12
C SER A 162 -4.47 -58.81 5.11
N VAL A 163 -3.48 -58.45 4.29
CA VAL A 163 -2.93 -57.07 4.20
C VAL A 163 -3.98 -56.06 3.71
N GLU A 164 -5.07 -56.51 3.08
CA GLU A 164 -6.18 -55.64 2.65
C GLU A 164 -7.11 -55.21 3.81
N ASP A 165 -7.19 -55.97 4.91
CA ASP A 165 -8.00 -55.62 6.08
C ASP A 165 -7.33 -54.56 6.98
N ILE A 166 -6.01 -54.41 6.90
CA ILE A 166 -5.24 -53.43 7.70
C ILE A 166 -5.42 -52.00 7.17
N ASN A 167 -5.61 -51.83 5.86
CA ASN A 167 -5.77 -50.50 5.25
C ASN A 167 -7.15 -49.87 5.49
N TYR A 168 -8.15 -50.65 5.90
CA TYR A 168 -9.46 -50.13 6.31
C TYR A 168 -9.48 -49.65 7.78
N LEU A 169 -8.57 -50.15 8.63
CA LEU A 169 -8.53 -49.85 10.07
C LEU A 169 -7.70 -48.61 10.44
N ILE A 170 -6.83 -48.13 9.56
CA ILE A 170 -6.02 -46.91 9.78
C ILE A 170 -6.77 -45.63 9.34
N GLY A 171 -7.87 -45.76 8.58
CA GLY A 171 -8.57 -44.64 7.93
C GLY A 171 -9.63 -43.89 8.75
N LEU A 172 -9.88 -44.22 10.02
CA LEU A 172 -10.93 -43.58 10.81
C LEU A 172 -10.47 -43.21 12.22
N GLN A 173 -9.51 -42.29 12.33
CA GLN A 173 -9.30 -41.59 13.60
C GLN A 173 -8.68 -40.21 13.41
N GLN A 174 -9.53 -39.20 13.21
CA GLN A 174 -9.42 -37.88 13.85
C GLN A 174 -10.63 -37.03 13.47
N LYS A 175 -11.68 -37.13 14.29
CA LYS A 175 -12.62 -36.03 14.50
C LYS A 175 -12.52 -35.62 15.95
N GLU A 176 -12.33 -34.32 16.11
CA GLU A 176 -11.97 -33.58 17.30
C GLU A 176 -12.95 -33.82 18.46
N GLN A 177 -12.40 -33.91 19.68
CA GLN A 177 -13.07 -33.41 20.87
C GLN A 177 -12.05 -32.85 21.87
N CYS A 178 -12.42 -31.71 22.44
CA CYS A 178 -11.65 -30.85 23.32
C CYS A 178 -11.16 -31.57 24.59
N SER A 179 -9.93 -31.29 25.01
CA SER A 179 -9.44 -31.59 26.36
C SER A 179 -8.82 -30.33 26.96
N SER A 180 -9.35 -29.96 28.13
CA SER A 180 -8.94 -28.86 28.99
C SER A 180 -7.86 -29.32 29.98
N ASN A 181 -6.78 -28.56 30.12
CA ASN A 181 -6.20 -28.18 31.41
C ASN A 181 -5.24 -26.97 31.30
N SER A 182 -5.63 -25.93 32.05
CA SER A 182 -4.98 -24.70 32.53
C SER A 182 -3.48 -24.80 32.88
N SER A 183 -2.59 -23.79 32.91
CA SER A 183 -2.67 -22.32 32.95
C SER A 183 -1.30 -21.74 32.53
N GLY A 184 -1.28 -20.59 31.86
CA GLY A 184 -0.06 -19.82 31.58
C GLY A 184 -0.35 -18.69 30.59
N SER A 185 -0.86 -17.58 31.11
CA SER A 185 -1.48 -16.45 30.42
C SER A 185 -0.62 -15.78 29.35
N SER A 186 -1.05 -15.86 28.08
CA SER A 186 -0.72 -14.90 27.02
C SER A 186 -1.98 -14.13 26.65
N GLY A 187 -1.82 -12.82 26.46
CA GLY A 187 -2.89 -11.82 26.40
C GLY A 187 -3.97 -12.14 25.37
N VAL A 188 -5.22 -11.99 25.81
CA VAL A 188 -6.39 -12.06 24.95
C VAL A 188 -6.31 -10.89 23.96
N HIS A 189 -6.28 -11.23 22.69
CA HIS A 189 -6.48 -10.31 21.58
C HIS A 189 -7.72 -9.46 21.85
N GLY A 190 -7.60 -8.13 21.78
CA GLY A 190 -8.75 -7.23 21.96
C GLY A 190 -9.84 -7.58 20.96
N SER A 191 -11.05 -7.84 21.44
CA SER A 191 -12.20 -8.00 20.58
C SER A 191 -12.41 -6.71 19.78
N GLN A 192 -12.60 -6.88 18.47
CA GLN A 192 -12.93 -5.83 17.52
C GLN A 192 -14.03 -4.93 18.11
N GLY A 193 -13.75 -3.62 18.19
CA GLY A 193 -14.67 -2.64 18.78
C GLY A 193 -16.05 -2.73 18.12
N SER A 194 -17.11 -2.60 18.91
CA SER A 194 -18.48 -2.51 18.40
C SER A 194 -18.55 -1.44 17.32
N SER A 195 -19.21 -1.76 16.20
CA SER A 195 -19.61 -0.81 15.17
C SER A 195 -20.17 0.44 15.85
N GLY A 196 -19.68 1.63 15.48
CA GLY A 196 -20.23 2.89 15.96
C GLY A 196 -21.74 2.96 15.67
N PRO A 197 -22.53 3.71 16.45
CA PRO A 197 -23.94 3.85 16.21
C PRO A 197 -24.17 4.32 14.77
N SER A 198 -25.03 3.61 14.04
CA SER A 198 -25.52 4.07 12.73
C SER A 198 -26.01 5.50 12.88
N GLY A 199 -25.39 6.43 12.16
CA GLY A 199 -25.85 7.81 12.13
C GLY A 199 -27.29 7.82 11.62
N THR A 200 -28.23 8.20 12.49
CA THR A 200 -29.58 8.58 12.09
C THR A 200 -29.51 9.97 11.46
N GLY A 201 -28.90 10.05 10.28
CA GLY A 201 -29.08 11.20 9.39
C GLY A 201 -30.53 11.25 8.91
N PRO A 202 -31.09 12.45 8.67
CA PRO A 202 -32.46 12.58 8.22
C PRO A 202 -32.64 11.80 6.91
N SER A 203 -33.68 10.97 6.84
CA SER A 203 -34.09 10.25 5.64
C SER A 203 -34.45 11.22 4.53
N GLY A 204 -33.44 11.70 3.81
CA GLY A 204 -33.58 12.20 2.45
C GLY A 204 -33.60 11.01 1.50
N SER A 205 -34.54 11.00 0.57
CA SER A 205 -34.69 10.02 -0.50
C SER A 205 -33.56 10.13 -1.53
N GLY A 206 -32.32 9.92 -1.09
CA GLY A 206 -31.13 9.80 -1.92
C GLY A 206 -30.71 8.33 -1.97
N ASN A 207 -30.39 7.85 -3.16
CA ASN A 207 -29.94 6.50 -3.45
C ASN A 207 -28.53 6.28 -2.83
N HIS A 208 -28.42 6.16 -1.51
CA HIS A 208 -27.15 5.90 -0.82
C HIS A 208 -26.79 4.43 -0.97
N THR A 209 -26.18 4.08 -2.11
CA THR A 209 -25.57 2.77 -2.29
C THR A 209 -24.34 2.68 -1.38
N GLY A 210 -24.31 1.68 -0.49
CA GLY A 210 -23.08 1.29 0.21
C GLY A 210 -21.96 1.01 -0.80
N GLY A 211 -20.71 1.20 -0.41
CA GLY A 211 -19.55 1.01 -1.29
C GLY A 211 -18.36 0.42 -0.55
N ALA A 212 -17.61 -0.47 -1.20
CA ALA A 212 -16.40 -1.07 -0.66
C ALA A 212 -15.24 -0.08 -0.76
N MET A 213 -14.49 0.09 0.33
CA MET A 213 -13.31 0.95 0.39
C MET A 213 -12.05 0.10 0.40
N TYR A 214 -10.99 0.55 -0.27
CA TYR A 214 -9.66 -0.03 -0.14
C TYR A 214 -8.57 1.01 -0.36
N VAL A 215 -7.37 0.70 0.13
CA VAL A 215 -6.16 1.46 -0.18
C VAL A 215 -5.37 0.70 -1.23
N ARG A 216 -5.05 1.35 -2.33
CA ARG A 216 -4.10 0.86 -3.34
C ARG A 216 -2.71 1.35 -2.95
N TRP A 217 -1.96 0.50 -2.27
CA TRP A 217 -0.60 0.81 -1.84
C TRP A 217 0.36 0.75 -3.02
N GLY A 218 1.26 1.73 -3.10
CA GLY A 218 2.24 1.87 -4.17
C GLY A 218 1.73 2.56 -5.43
N ARG A 219 0.51 3.10 -5.49
CA ARG A 219 0.00 3.84 -6.66
C ARG A 219 -0.68 5.11 -6.22
N THR A 220 -0.62 6.17 -7.02
CA THR A 220 -1.33 7.43 -6.76
C THR A 220 -2.71 7.51 -7.40
N VAL A 221 -3.11 6.50 -8.19
CA VAL A 221 -4.35 6.49 -8.97
C VAL A 221 -5.12 5.17 -8.76
N CYS A 222 -6.45 5.26 -8.64
CA CYS A 222 -7.32 4.08 -8.58
C CYS A 222 -7.51 3.44 -9.97
N PRO A 223 -7.90 2.15 -10.07
CA PRO A 223 -8.24 1.52 -11.36
C PRO A 223 -9.42 2.20 -12.06
N ASP A 224 -9.55 1.98 -13.37
CA ASP A 224 -10.66 2.52 -14.15
C ASP A 224 -12.02 2.06 -13.60
N ASN A 225 -13.01 2.96 -13.61
CA ASN A 225 -14.36 2.75 -13.06
C ASN A 225 -14.42 2.56 -11.53
N VAL A 226 -13.35 2.88 -10.82
CA VAL A 226 -13.32 2.99 -9.36
C VAL A 226 -13.24 4.47 -8.99
N GLU A 227 -14.02 4.88 -7.99
CA GLU A 227 -14.01 6.25 -7.50
C GLU A 227 -12.71 6.51 -6.71
N GLN A 228 -11.91 7.47 -7.17
CA GLN A 228 -10.76 7.95 -6.40
C GLN A 228 -11.26 8.90 -5.31
N VAL A 229 -11.03 8.52 -4.05
CA VAL A 229 -11.39 9.36 -2.90
C VAL A 229 -10.28 10.38 -2.65
N TYR A 230 -9.03 9.93 -2.53
CA TYR A 230 -7.85 10.79 -2.49
C TYR A 230 -6.57 9.99 -2.79
N SER A 231 -5.46 10.69 -3.00
CA SER A 231 -4.12 10.10 -3.09
C SER A 231 -3.15 10.76 -2.12
N GLY A 232 -2.04 10.09 -1.83
CA GLY A 232 -1.20 10.45 -0.71
C GLY A 232 0.19 9.82 -0.71
N ILE A 233 0.89 10.04 0.40
CA ILE A 233 2.17 9.42 0.74
C ILE A 233 1.91 8.43 1.88
N MET A 234 2.62 7.30 1.86
CA MET A 234 2.52 6.31 2.92
C MET A 234 3.21 6.80 4.20
N GLY A 235 2.53 6.61 5.33
CA GLY A 235 2.99 7.01 6.65
C GLY A 235 3.06 5.84 7.63
N LYS A 236 4.14 5.78 8.41
CA LYS A 236 4.32 4.83 9.53
C LYS A 236 5.22 5.46 10.58
N THR A 237 5.25 4.88 11.77
CA THR A 237 6.31 5.14 12.76
C THR A 237 7.70 4.87 12.18
N TRP A 238 8.70 5.68 12.60
CA TRP A 238 10.12 5.47 12.30
C TRP A 238 10.58 4.03 12.61
N HIS A 239 11.33 3.42 11.69
CA HIS A 239 11.67 1.99 11.71
C HIS A 239 12.35 1.52 13.02
N ALA A 240 13.18 2.37 13.64
CA ALA A 240 13.89 2.05 14.88
C ALA A 240 13.16 2.51 16.16
N SER A 241 11.95 3.06 16.06
CA SER A 241 11.13 3.34 17.25
C SER A 241 10.54 2.04 17.80
N THR A 242 10.59 1.86 19.12
CA THR A 242 10.02 0.69 19.81
C THR A 242 8.53 0.82 20.19
N GLY A 243 7.92 1.97 19.91
CA GLY A 243 6.50 2.25 20.18
C GLY A 243 5.91 3.16 19.10
N GLY A 244 4.61 3.45 19.17
CA GLY A 244 3.87 4.18 18.12
C GLY A 244 2.81 3.30 17.45
N GLY A 245 2.36 3.71 16.27
CA GLY A 245 1.41 2.93 15.45
C GLY A 245 2.12 1.82 14.67
N ALA A 246 1.47 0.66 14.57
CA ALA A 246 1.98 -0.50 13.81
C ALA A 246 1.44 -0.59 12.38
N ASN A 247 0.32 0.10 12.11
CA ASN A 247 -0.33 0.14 10.81
C ASN A 247 0.30 1.17 9.87
N TYR A 248 0.08 0.96 8.57
CA TYR A 248 0.39 1.95 7.53
C TYR A 248 -0.81 2.89 7.35
N LEU A 249 -0.53 4.16 7.11
CA LEU A 249 -1.54 5.19 6.82
C LEU A 249 -1.32 5.78 5.44
N CYS A 250 -2.40 6.08 4.73
CA CYS A 250 -2.34 6.87 3.50
C CYS A 250 -2.58 8.34 3.84
N LEU A 251 -1.51 9.14 3.85
CA LEU A 251 -1.56 10.54 4.27
C LEU A 251 -1.83 11.45 3.07
N PRO A 252 -2.88 12.30 3.10
CA PRO A 252 -3.07 13.33 2.08
C PRO A 252 -1.85 14.23 1.94
N ARG A 253 -1.59 14.72 0.73
CA ARG A 253 -0.46 15.63 0.45
C ARG A 253 -0.70 17.04 1.00
N ASP A 254 -1.96 17.37 1.26
CA ASP A 254 -2.47 18.66 1.73
C ASP A 254 -3.14 18.51 3.11
N PRO A 255 -2.35 18.37 4.19
CA PRO A 255 -2.89 18.18 5.52
C PRO A 255 -3.61 19.43 6.04
N GLU A 256 -4.78 19.23 6.65
CA GLU A 256 -5.50 20.25 7.41
C GLU A 256 -5.09 20.19 8.89
N TRP A 257 -4.89 21.36 9.50
CA TRP A 257 -4.43 21.47 10.89
C TRP A 257 -5.52 22.05 11.80
N GLY A 258 -5.70 21.40 12.96
CA GLY A 258 -6.49 21.94 14.07
C GLY A 258 -5.68 22.87 14.96
N LYS A 259 -5.87 22.76 16.29
CA LYS A 259 -5.03 23.46 17.27
C LYS A 259 -3.65 22.81 17.34
N THR A 260 -2.62 23.57 17.00
CA THR A 260 -1.23 23.07 16.98
C THR A 260 -0.40 23.70 18.10
N MET A 261 0.59 22.93 18.57
CA MET A 261 1.67 23.42 19.41
C MET A 261 2.98 23.25 18.65
N SER A 262 3.77 24.32 18.55
CA SER A 262 5.04 24.27 17.85
C SER A 262 6.08 23.41 18.59
N GLY A 263 6.95 22.74 17.83
CA GLY A 263 8.00 21.85 18.35
C GLY A 263 7.62 20.37 18.28
N ARG A 264 8.58 19.48 18.57
CA ARG A 264 8.34 18.03 18.70
C ARG A 264 8.16 17.70 20.17
N GLN A 265 6.96 17.24 20.51
CA GLN A 265 6.59 16.79 21.84
C GLN A 265 6.95 15.30 21.92
N SER A 266 7.13 14.77 23.13
CA SER A 266 7.46 13.36 23.37
C SER A 266 6.26 12.41 23.10
N ASN A 267 5.50 12.66 22.04
CA ASN A 267 4.29 11.95 21.65
C ASN A 267 4.61 10.89 20.57
N ALA A 268 3.57 10.30 19.96
CA ALA A 268 3.74 9.45 18.78
C ALA A 268 4.17 10.27 17.55
N HIS A 269 4.94 9.65 16.66
CA HIS A 269 5.47 10.27 15.46
C HIS A 269 5.06 9.49 14.22
N ILE A 270 4.84 10.22 13.14
CA ILE A 270 4.58 9.64 11.82
C ILE A 270 5.65 10.12 10.85
N HIS A 271 6.18 9.18 10.07
CA HIS A 271 7.24 9.36 9.09
C HIS A 271 6.77 8.84 7.75
N GLY A 272 7.36 9.36 6.66
CA GLY A 272 7.22 8.75 5.34
C GLY A 272 7.72 7.30 5.35
N VAL A 273 7.18 6.49 4.46
CA VAL A 273 7.56 5.08 4.32
C VAL A 273 8.39 4.90 3.06
N GLU A 274 9.52 4.22 3.16
CA GLU A 274 10.45 4.02 2.06
C GLU A 274 10.46 2.58 1.59
N TYR A 275 10.58 2.39 0.28
CA TYR A 275 10.86 1.06 -0.26
C TYR A 275 12.29 0.65 0.08
N HIS A 276 12.43 -0.46 0.79
CA HIS A 276 13.72 -1.04 1.10
C HIS A 276 13.88 -2.35 0.34
N LEU A 277 14.38 -2.24 -0.88
CA LEU A 277 14.43 -3.33 -1.85
C LEU A 277 15.88 -3.76 -2.11
N GLN A 278 16.05 -5.06 -2.36
CA GLN A 278 17.32 -5.61 -2.83
C GLN A 278 17.41 -5.54 -4.37
N ALA A 279 18.58 -5.89 -4.91
CA ALA A 279 18.86 -5.82 -6.35
C ALA A 279 17.92 -6.69 -7.22
N ASN A 280 17.38 -7.79 -6.66
CA ASN A 280 16.40 -8.66 -7.30
C ASN A 280 15.01 -8.42 -6.70
N ASN A 281 14.38 -7.27 -6.97
CA ASN A 281 12.99 -7.08 -6.53
C ASN A 281 11.99 -7.49 -7.61
N PRO A 282 10.77 -7.90 -7.20
CA PRO A 282 9.84 -8.59 -8.07
C PRO A 282 8.83 -7.66 -8.78
N PHE A 283 9.03 -6.34 -8.69
CA PHE A 283 8.13 -5.33 -9.22
C PHE A 283 8.37 -5.05 -10.71
N LEU A 284 7.30 -4.64 -11.41
CA LEU A 284 7.36 -4.22 -12.80
C LEU A 284 8.09 -2.88 -12.92
N THR A 285 9.03 -2.80 -13.85
CA THR A 285 9.88 -1.60 -14.06
C THR A 285 9.41 -0.72 -15.21
N ASP A 286 8.36 -1.11 -15.94
CA ASP A 286 7.93 -0.46 -17.19
C ASP A 286 7.45 0.99 -16.98
N ASN A 287 7.01 1.32 -15.77
CA ASN A 287 6.57 2.66 -15.39
C ASN A 287 7.70 3.56 -14.85
N PHE A 288 8.94 3.06 -14.79
CA PHE A 288 10.07 3.84 -14.29
C PHE A 288 10.66 4.74 -15.40
N PRO A 289 10.99 6.01 -15.10
CA PRO A 289 11.58 6.91 -16.08
C PRO A 289 12.96 6.39 -16.54
N VAL A 290 13.07 6.03 -17.82
CA VAL A 290 14.29 5.53 -18.49
C VAL A 290 15.28 6.69 -18.76
N PRO A 291 16.62 6.52 -18.65
CA PRO A 291 17.38 5.28 -18.51
C PRO A 291 18.09 5.17 -17.16
N ALA A 292 17.44 4.58 -16.17
CA ALA A 292 18.13 3.95 -15.05
C ALA A 292 17.61 2.51 -14.90
N GLN A 293 18.34 1.57 -15.48
CA GLN A 293 18.39 0.19 -14.96
C GLN A 293 19.08 0.24 -13.58
N PRO A 294 18.86 -0.67 -12.61
CA PRO A 294 17.99 -1.85 -12.55
C PRO A 294 16.83 -1.63 -11.55
N ALA A 295 16.17 -2.71 -11.14
CA ALA A 295 15.10 -2.78 -10.15
C ALA A 295 15.33 -1.93 -8.86
N SER A 296 16.57 -1.53 -8.54
CA SER A 296 16.91 -0.67 -7.41
C SER A 296 16.45 0.80 -7.52
N TRP A 297 15.89 1.27 -8.65
CA TRP A 297 15.40 2.65 -8.71
C TRP A 297 14.40 2.96 -7.61
N LEU A 298 13.51 2.02 -7.29
CA LEU A 298 12.48 2.22 -6.29
C LEU A 298 13.03 2.27 -4.85
N HIS A 299 14.21 1.67 -4.61
CA HIS A 299 14.85 1.66 -3.30
C HIS A 299 15.10 3.09 -2.78
N ASP A 300 14.85 3.32 -1.50
CA ASP A 300 15.01 4.60 -0.79
C ASP A 300 14.11 5.73 -1.30
N HIS A 301 13.07 5.40 -2.07
CA HIS A 301 12.04 6.39 -2.43
C HIS A 301 10.81 6.22 -1.55
N ASP A 302 10.15 7.35 -1.29
CA ASP A 302 8.93 7.39 -0.49
C ASP A 302 7.80 6.67 -1.25
N ALA A 303 7.18 5.70 -0.60
CA ALA A 303 6.04 4.97 -1.09
C ALA A 303 4.78 5.84 -1.05
N VAL A 304 3.93 5.65 -2.06
CA VAL A 304 2.71 6.43 -2.29
C VAL A 304 1.48 5.55 -2.17
N CYS A 305 0.30 6.16 -2.14
CA CYS A 305 -0.96 5.44 -1.97
C CYS A 305 -2.13 6.18 -2.60
N ALA A 306 -3.20 5.44 -2.88
CA ALA A 306 -4.50 5.96 -3.29
C ALA A 306 -5.60 5.27 -2.48
N VAL A 307 -6.60 6.03 -2.05
CA VAL A 307 -7.80 5.50 -1.40
C VAL A 307 -8.93 5.48 -2.40
N CYS A 308 -9.51 4.30 -2.57
CA CYS A 308 -10.43 3.97 -3.64
C CYS A 308 -11.76 3.48 -3.07
N ARG A 309 -12.85 3.83 -3.77
CA ARG A 309 -14.22 3.43 -3.43
C ARG A 309 -14.88 2.74 -4.62
N VAL A 310 -15.50 1.59 -4.40
CA VAL A 310 -16.29 0.87 -5.39
C VAL A 310 -17.78 0.96 -5.01
N PRO A 311 -18.56 1.86 -5.63
CA PRO A 311 -19.92 2.15 -5.17
C PRO A 311 -20.93 1.02 -5.38
N GLN A 312 -20.62 0.04 -6.24
CA GLN A 312 -21.52 -1.05 -6.60
C GLN A 312 -21.29 -2.34 -5.78
N ARG A 313 -20.33 -2.31 -4.85
CA ARG A 313 -19.87 -3.49 -4.11
C ARG A 313 -19.88 -3.18 -2.63
N ALA A 314 -20.11 -4.20 -1.80
CA ALA A 314 -20.27 -4.01 -0.37
C ALA A 314 -19.09 -4.56 0.44
N SER A 315 -18.25 -5.42 -0.15
CA SER A 315 -17.18 -6.12 0.56
C SER A 315 -15.84 -6.02 -0.14
N GLN A 316 -14.77 -6.10 0.65
CA GLN A 316 -13.39 -6.14 0.21
C GLN A 316 -12.62 -7.23 0.95
N VAL A 317 -11.63 -7.83 0.29
CA VAL A 317 -10.67 -8.75 0.90
C VAL A 317 -9.30 -8.63 0.22
N MET A 318 -8.23 -8.75 1.00
CA MET A 318 -6.89 -9.01 0.50
C MET A 318 -6.57 -10.49 0.65
N ILE A 319 -6.20 -11.15 -0.45
CA ILE A 319 -5.84 -12.57 -0.48
C ILE A 319 -4.31 -12.66 -0.61
N PRO A 320 -3.59 -13.09 0.43
CA PRO A 320 -2.16 -13.32 0.36
C PRO A 320 -1.83 -14.58 -0.44
N ALA A 321 -0.61 -14.65 -0.97
CA ALA A 321 -0.09 -15.71 -1.83
C ALA A 321 -0.93 -15.98 -3.11
N HIS A 322 -1.64 -14.97 -3.61
CA HIS A 322 -2.46 -15.06 -4.82
C HIS A 322 -2.29 -13.83 -5.71
N LYS A 323 -2.32 -14.01 -7.03
CA LYS A 323 -2.43 -12.91 -8.02
C LYS A 323 -3.85 -12.73 -8.58
N SER A 324 -4.79 -13.59 -8.18
CA SER A 324 -6.15 -13.67 -8.70
C SER A 324 -7.18 -13.67 -7.58
N CYS A 325 -8.41 -13.27 -7.94
CA CYS A 325 -9.56 -13.35 -7.06
C CYS A 325 -10.42 -14.58 -7.40
N PRO A 326 -11.25 -15.09 -6.46
CA PRO A 326 -12.22 -16.13 -6.78
C PRO A 326 -13.21 -15.66 -7.86
N ASP A 327 -13.79 -16.59 -8.63
CA ASP A 327 -14.57 -16.30 -9.85
C ASP A 327 -15.72 -15.27 -9.67
N THR A 328 -16.28 -15.14 -8.47
CA THR A 328 -17.39 -14.21 -8.18
C THR A 328 -16.95 -12.88 -7.58
N TRP A 329 -15.65 -12.69 -7.41
CA TRP A 329 -15.03 -11.47 -6.91
C TRP A 329 -14.33 -10.76 -8.06
N THR A 330 -14.29 -9.44 -8.02
CA THR A 330 -13.50 -8.68 -8.99
C THR A 330 -12.17 -8.31 -8.38
N LYS A 331 -11.13 -8.49 -9.17
CA LYS A 331 -9.78 -8.05 -8.85
C LYS A 331 -9.68 -6.55 -9.08
N GLU A 332 -9.30 -5.84 -8.02
CA GLU A 332 -8.99 -4.41 -8.07
C GLU A 332 -7.53 -4.21 -8.48
N TYR A 333 -6.61 -4.92 -7.81
CA TYR A 333 -5.20 -4.97 -8.19
C TYR A 333 -4.52 -6.21 -7.59
N ASN A 334 -3.31 -6.50 -8.05
CA ASN A 334 -2.43 -7.51 -7.44
C ASN A 334 -1.00 -6.96 -7.31
N GLY A 335 -0.19 -7.67 -6.53
CA GLY A 335 1.17 -7.27 -6.24
C GLY A 335 1.86 -8.20 -5.26
N TYR A 336 2.64 -7.63 -4.34
CA TYR A 336 3.43 -8.37 -3.37
C TYR A 336 3.08 -7.96 -1.94
N ILE A 337 3.11 -8.94 -1.04
CA ILE A 337 3.01 -8.69 0.39
C ILE A 337 4.29 -8.01 0.84
N MET A 338 4.13 -6.86 1.50
CA MET A 338 5.23 -6.12 2.09
C MET A 338 4.93 -5.80 3.55
N THR A 339 6.00 -5.73 4.35
CA THR A 339 5.96 -5.31 5.75
C THR A 339 7.33 -4.79 6.19
N GLU A 340 7.55 -4.63 7.49
CA GLU A 340 8.81 -4.19 8.08
C GLU A 340 9.85 -5.34 8.17
N HIS A 341 11.15 -5.00 8.28
CA HIS A 341 12.21 -6.01 8.43
C HIS A 341 12.04 -6.85 9.70
N VAL A 342 12.49 -8.11 9.65
CA VAL A 342 12.48 -9.05 10.78
C VAL A 342 13.18 -8.51 12.04
N ASP A 343 14.25 -7.73 11.87
CA ASP A 343 15.01 -7.13 12.98
C ASP A 343 14.40 -5.83 13.54
N ASN A 344 13.34 -5.32 12.92
CA ASN A 344 12.69 -4.07 13.28
C ASN A 344 11.37 -4.32 14.02
N GLN A 345 10.70 -3.26 14.48
CA GLN A 345 9.39 -3.43 15.13
C GLN A 345 8.34 -3.92 14.14
N LYS A 346 7.51 -4.87 14.59
CA LYS A 346 6.42 -5.44 13.80
C LYS A 346 5.51 -4.37 13.20
N ALA A 347 5.08 -4.62 11.97
CA ALA A 347 4.11 -3.83 11.24
C ALA A 347 3.01 -4.74 10.67
N GLU A 348 1.97 -4.14 10.11
CA GLU A 348 0.97 -4.88 9.36
C GLU A 348 1.56 -5.45 8.06
N PHE A 349 1.00 -6.55 7.56
CA PHE A 349 1.26 -7.02 6.20
C PHE A 349 0.28 -6.33 5.25
N ILE A 350 0.79 -5.69 4.20
CA ILE A 350 -0.01 -4.98 3.21
C ILE A 350 0.28 -5.50 1.80
N CYS A 351 -0.67 -5.30 0.89
CA CYS A 351 -0.51 -5.65 -0.52
C CYS A 351 -0.08 -4.41 -1.32
N VAL A 352 1.17 -4.37 -1.76
CA VAL A 352 1.72 -3.29 -2.60
C VAL A 352 1.61 -3.68 -4.06
N ASP A 353 1.06 -2.79 -4.88
CA ASP A 353 0.79 -3.00 -6.32
C ASP A 353 2.03 -3.47 -7.09
N GLU A 354 1.86 -4.37 -8.07
CA GLU A 354 2.97 -4.93 -8.84
C GLU A 354 3.73 -3.90 -9.70
N ALA A 355 3.13 -2.74 -9.96
CA ALA A 355 3.73 -1.66 -10.74
C ALA A 355 3.82 -0.35 -9.92
N PRO A 356 4.60 -0.35 -8.82
CA PRO A 356 4.59 0.73 -7.86
C PRO A 356 5.16 2.03 -8.44
N GLU A 357 4.66 3.13 -7.91
CA GLU A 357 5.16 4.49 -8.06
C GLU A 357 5.87 4.89 -6.77
N ALA A 358 6.69 5.93 -6.86
CA ALA A 358 7.28 6.55 -5.69
C ALA A 358 7.27 8.07 -5.84
N ASP A 359 7.34 8.76 -4.70
CA ASP A 359 7.55 10.20 -4.72
C ASP A 359 8.97 10.49 -5.23
N ILE A 360 9.07 11.37 -6.22
CA ILE A 360 10.30 11.65 -6.97
C ILE A 360 11.37 12.39 -6.15
N ALA A 361 11.03 12.85 -4.94
CA ALA A 361 11.96 13.45 -3.99
C ALA A 361 12.90 12.40 -3.37
N ARG A 362 13.85 11.90 -4.18
CA ARG A 362 14.95 11.00 -3.80
C ARG A 362 15.71 11.47 -2.58
N ARG A 363 15.46 10.88 -1.41
CA ARG A 363 16.37 10.89 -0.25
C ARG A 363 16.07 9.68 0.62
N ASN A 364 17.08 8.88 0.93
CA ASN A 364 17.05 8.02 2.10
C ASN A 364 16.92 8.93 3.35
N LYS A 365 15.75 8.90 3.97
CA LYS A 365 15.36 9.63 5.18
C LYS A 365 15.23 8.69 6.37
N ASP A 366 15.49 7.40 6.17
CA ASP A 366 15.43 6.37 7.19
C ASP A 366 14.08 6.36 7.93
N GLY A 367 12.98 6.50 7.19
CA GLY A 367 11.63 6.66 7.72
C GLY A 367 11.03 5.38 8.33
N GLY A 368 9.74 5.15 8.07
CA GLY A 368 9.19 3.79 8.09
C GLY A 368 9.69 3.03 6.86
N ARG A 369 9.70 1.70 6.88
CA ARG A 369 10.23 0.91 5.75
C ARG A 369 9.24 -0.14 5.26
N LEU A 370 9.44 -0.54 4.00
CA LEU A 370 8.75 -1.63 3.32
C LEU A 370 9.75 -2.60 2.70
N TYR A 371 9.70 -3.84 3.15
CA TYR A 371 10.44 -4.98 2.65
C TYR A 371 9.46 -5.98 2.04
N VAL A 372 9.87 -6.64 0.96
CA VAL A 372 9.10 -7.74 0.38
C VAL A 372 9.09 -8.91 1.36
N THR A 373 7.94 -9.56 1.51
CA THR A 373 7.78 -10.71 2.41
C THR A 373 8.06 -12.00 1.66
N GLU A 374 8.97 -12.80 2.20
CA GLU A 374 9.31 -14.14 1.69
C GLU A 374 8.57 -15.22 2.50
N SER A 375 8.16 -16.31 1.85
CA SER A 375 7.67 -17.48 2.57
C SER A 375 8.81 -18.34 3.10
N ILE A 376 8.73 -18.73 4.37
CA ILE A 376 9.58 -19.78 4.95
C ILE A 376 8.71 -21.03 5.13
N CYS A 377 8.96 -22.07 4.32
CA CYS A 377 8.15 -23.31 4.32
C CYS A 377 8.94 -24.52 4.84
N GLY A 378 8.24 -25.61 5.17
CA GLY A 378 8.86 -26.86 5.62
C GLY A 378 8.77 -27.10 7.14
N TYR A 379 8.27 -26.11 7.88
CA TYR A 379 7.82 -26.27 9.26
C TYR A 379 6.29 -26.50 9.27
N SER A 380 5.50 -25.50 9.67
CA SER A 380 4.03 -25.56 9.64
C SER A 380 3.42 -25.01 8.34
N LEU A 381 4.18 -24.23 7.56
CA LEU A 381 3.77 -23.78 6.24
C LEU A 381 4.11 -24.88 5.21
N PRO A 382 3.12 -25.45 4.50
CA PRO A 382 3.32 -26.67 3.71
C PRO A 382 3.99 -26.39 2.36
N CYS A 383 5.14 -27.04 2.12
CA CYS A 383 5.71 -27.19 0.78
C CYS A 383 5.08 -28.41 0.08
N PRO A 384 4.98 -28.46 -1.27
CA PRO A 384 5.52 -27.51 -2.25
C PRO A 384 4.55 -26.39 -2.65
N ASN A 385 3.35 -26.33 -2.04
CA ASN A 385 2.36 -25.29 -2.37
C ASN A 385 2.89 -23.89 -2.04
N TYR A 386 3.63 -23.77 -0.94
CA TYR A 386 4.55 -22.66 -0.70
C TYR A 386 5.96 -23.09 -1.09
N GLN A 387 6.77 -22.13 -1.53
CA GLN A 387 8.18 -22.33 -1.87
C GLN A 387 9.04 -21.52 -0.91
N ASP A 388 10.05 -22.17 -0.34
CA ASP A 388 10.94 -21.53 0.62
C ASP A 388 11.74 -20.40 -0.05
N GLY A 389 11.77 -19.23 0.58
CA GLY A 389 12.42 -18.02 0.10
C GLY A 389 11.69 -17.26 -1.01
N PHE A 390 10.50 -17.69 -1.43
CA PHE A 390 9.78 -17.01 -2.53
C PHE A 390 9.00 -15.78 -2.03
N GLU A 391 9.01 -14.71 -2.81
CA GLU A 391 8.25 -13.49 -2.54
C GLU A 391 6.74 -13.75 -2.61
N LEU A 392 6.03 -13.44 -1.53
CA LEU A 392 4.60 -13.66 -1.43
C LEU A 392 3.83 -12.63 -2.25
N THR A 393 3.05 -13.12 -3.21
CA THR A 393 2.12 -12.27 -4.00
C THR A 393 0.85 -11.95 -3.21
N CYS A 394 0.04 -11.03 -3.71
CA CYS A 394 -1.26 -10.68 -3.14
C CYS A 394 -2.23 -10.15 -4.18
N ALA A 395 -3.53 -10.29 -3.90
CA ALA A 395 -4.61 -9.73 -4.70
C ALA A 395 -5.63 -9.03 -3.79
N VAL A 396 -6.04 -7.82 -4.16
CA VAL A 396 -7.15 -7.11 -3.51
C VAL A 396 -8.39 -7.25 -4.36
N CYS A 397 -9.46 -7.72 -3.73
CA CYS A 397 -10.69 -8.15 -4.38
C CYS A 397 -11.90 -7.48 -3.73
N THR A 398 -12.94 -7.21 -4.52
CA THR A 398 -14.21 -6.64 -4.05
C THR A 398 -15.42 -7.42 -4.56
N LYS A 399 -16.55 -7.33 -3.84
CA LYS A 399 -17.81 -8.00 -4.19
C LYS A 399 -19.04 -7.21 -3.78
#